data_AF-A0A7Y7DBI6-F1
#
_entry.id   AF-A0A7Y7DBI6-F1
#
_cell.length_a   1.000
_cell.length_b   1.000
_cell.length_c   1.000
_cell.angle_alpha   90.00
_cell.angle_beta   90.00
_cell.angle_gamma   90.00
#
_symmetry.space_group_name_H-M   'P 1'
#
loop_
_entity.id
_entity.type
_entity.pdbx_description
1 polymer ?
#
loop_
_entity_poly.entity_id
_entity_poly.type
_entity_poly.pdbx_seq_one_letter_code
_entity_poly.pdbx_strand_id
1 'polypeptide(L)'
;MSSVVFNALCLGGIGTMRFHFFSALYVAALGAFAAEASDCNDRNNQCTEVVGCVLGTPNEMFVGEVYGVSEGDFGVISTKGAQCRGAFERTLEGTAVVETECSDGRTGSAVFDYFDLKSGTGRGAGKMSDGAQIVFWSGENLKAYFESGEGAGLSEFARCASDALEALNAGATL
;
A
#
# COMPACT_ATOMS: atom_id res chain seq x y z
N MET A 1 35.42 4.87 40.34
CA MET A 1 36.44 5.47 41.25
C MET A 1 37.06 6.63 40.47
N SER A 2 37.06 7.90 40.87
CA SER A 2 36.50 8.63 42.00
C SER A 2 36.37 10.09 41.57
N SER A 3 35.40 10.77 42.18
CA SER A 3 35.09 12.20 42.10
C SER A 3 36.24 13.13 42.50
N VAL A 4 36.12 14.43 42.18
CA VAL A 4 36.25 15.64 43.05
C VAL A 4 36.31 16.87 42.11
N VAL A 5 35.21 17.62 41.94
CA VAL A 5 34.80 18.85 42.66
C VAL A 5 35.76 20.03 42.45
N PHE A 6 35.29 21.10 41.79
CA PHE A 6 35.80 22.45 42.04
C PHE A 6 34.69 23.39 42.50
N ASN A 7 35.13 24.20 43.45
CA ASN A 7 34.40 24.96 44.44
C ASN A 7 33.47 26.04 43.88
N ALA A 8 32.36 26.25 44.59
CA ALA A 8 31.46 27.38 44.41
C ALA A 8 32.07 28.67 44.98
N LEU A 9 31.89 29.79 44.27
CA LEU A 9 31.82 31.11 44.89
C LEU A 9 30.47 31.74 44.53
N CYS A 10 29.68 31.99 45.57
CA CYS A 10 28.43 32.73 45.53
C CYS A 10 28.67 34.23 45.36
N LEU A 11 27.75 34.91 44.68
CA LEU A 11 27.27 36.30 44.85
C LEU A 11 26.28 36.52 43.68
N GLY A 12 24.97 36.35 43.83
CA GLY A 12 24.10 37.23 44.62
C GLY A 12 23.43 38.22 43.65
N GLY A 13 22.17 37.97 43.28
CA GLY A 13 21.41 38.85 42.38
C GLY A 13 20.05 38.28 42.01
N ILE A 14 19.05 38.55 42.85
CA ILE A 14 17.66 38.15 42.70
C ILE A 14 17.06 38.93 41.52
N GLY A 15 16.83 38.24 40.40
CA GLY A 15 16.07 38.74 39.26
C GLY A 15 15.03 37.70 38.89
N THR A 16 13.78 37.94 39.26
CA THR A 16 12.59 37.18 38.86
C THR A 16 12.37 37.31 37.35
N MET A 17 13.13 36.58 36.56
CA MET A 17 12.88 36.43 35.14
C MET A 17 11.95 35.22 34.97
N ARG A 18 10.66 35.53 34.89
CA ARG A 18 9.57 34.60 34.60
C ARG A 18 9.73 34.10 33.17
N PHE A 19 10.64 33.15 32.97
CA PHE A 19 10.79 32.43 31.72
C PHE A 19 9.60 31.48 31.58
N HIS A 20 8.63 31.90 30.80
CA HIS A 20 7.65 31.02 30.20
C HIS A 20 8.38 30.13 29.18
N PHE A 21 9.05 29.07 29.64
CA PHE A 21 9.42 27.95 28.80
C PHE A 21 8.15 27.15 28.46
N PHE A 22 7.34 27.69 27.56
CA PHE A 22 6.44 26.89 26.75
C PHE A 22 7.31 26.23 25.67
N SER A 23 7.94 25.11 26.00
CA SER A 23 8.50 24.23 24.97
C SER A 23 7.60 23.01 24.90
N ALA A 24 6.69 23.06 23.93
CA ALA A 24 5.73 22.02 23.62
C ALA A 24 6.45 20.68 23.44
N LEU A 25 6.07 19.71 24.27
CA LEU A 25 6.41 18.31 24.07
C LEU A 25 5.59 17.85 22.86
N TYR A 26 6.22 17.85 21.68
CA TYR A 26 5.62 17.34 20.45
C TYR A 26 5.50 15.83 20.59
N VAL A 27 4.33 15.35 21.01
CA VAL A 27 3.99 13.93 21.00
C VAL A 27 3.82 13.54 19.54
N ALA A 28 4.84 12.95 18.93
CA ALA A 28 4.71 12.29 17.64
C ALA A 28 3.82 11.06 17.83
N ALA A 29 2.52 11.23 17.57
CA ALA A 29 1.59 10.13 17.43
C ALA A 29 1.98 9.33 16.18
N LEU A 30 2.88 8.36 16.33
CA LEU A 30 3.02 7.28 15.37
C LEU A 30 1.75 6.44 15.48
N GLY A 31 0.75 6.78 14.66
CA GLY A 31 -0.39 5.91 14.44
C GLY A 31 0.14 4.60 13.88
N ALA A 32 0.15 3.56 14.73
CA ALA A 32 0.30 2.20 14.27
C ALA A 32 -0.96 1.88 13.47
N PHE A 33 -0.89 2.04 12.15
CA PHE A 33 -1.90 1.50 11.26
C PHE A 33 -1.72 -0.02 11.28
N ALA A 34 -2.53 -0.71 12.09
CA ALA A 34 -2.67 -2.14 11.96
C ALA A 34 -3.15 -2.43 10.53
N ALA A 35 -2.34 -3.15 9.77
CA ALA A 35 -2.81 -3.85 8.58
C ALA A 35 -3.80 -4.91 9.08
N GLU A 36 -5.08 -4.75 8.77
CA GLU A 36 -6.03 -5.85 8.97
C GLU A 36 -5.82 -6.85 7.83
N ALA A 37 -5.71 -8.12 8.18
CA ALA A 37 -5.60 -9.21 7.22
C ALA A 37 -6.85 -9.27 6.34
N SER A 38 -6.67 -9.67 5.08
CA SER A 38 -7.72 -9.83 4.06
C SER A 38 -8.80 -10.82 4.53
N ASP A 39 -10.07 -10.38 4.55
CA ASP A 39 -11.24 -11.21 4.87
C ASP A 39 -12.37 -11.00 3.86
N CYS A 40 -12.06 -11.16 2.57
CA CYS A 40 -13.08 -11.15 1.52
C CYS A 40 -14.19 -12.21 1.67
N ASN A 41 -14.08 -13.20 2.57
CA ASN A 41 -15.10 -14.24 2.76
C ASN A 41 -16.40 -13.74 3.42
N ASP A 42 -16.33 -12.71 4.28
CA ASP A 42 -17.48 -12.26 5.07
C ASP A 42 -18.30 -11.12 4.40
N ARG A 43 -17.98 -10.75 3.15
CA ARG A 43 -18.44 -9.49 2.54
C ARG A 43 -19.41 -9.62 1.36
N ASN A 44 -20.28 -10.64 1.36
CA ASN A 44 -21.37 -10.80 0.36
C ASN A 44 -20.92 -10.64 -1.12
N ASN A 45 -19.75 -11.18 -1.48
CA ASN A 45 -19.16 -11.10 -2.84
C ASN A 45 -18.88 -9.67 -3.34
N GLN A 46 -18.77 -8.69 -2.43
CA GLN A 46 -18.37 -7.33 -2.78
C GLN A 46 -16.87 -7.08 -2.56
N CYS A 47 -16.13 -8.12 -2.22
CA CYS A 47 -14.69 -8.07 -2.00
C CYS A 47 -13.99 -8.94 -3.02
N THR A 48 -12.88 -8.46 -3.54
CA THR A 48 -12.07 -9.16 -4.52
C THR A 48 -10.59 -8.93 -4.22
N GLU A 49 -9.79 -9.98 -4.33
CA GLU A 49 -8.34 -9.88 -4.20
C GLU A 49 -7.74 -9.01 -5.30
N VAL A 50 -6.68 -8.29 -4.95
CA VAL A 50 -5.86 -7.54 -5.90
C VAL A 50 -4.38 -7.81 -5.65
N VAL A 51 -3.65 -7.97 -6.75
CA VAL A 51 -2.19 -8.11 -6.74
C VAL A 51 -1.63 -7.16 -7.77
N GLY A 52 -0.49 -6.55 -7.50
CA GLY A 52 0.20 -5.73 -8.49
C GLY A 52 1.69 -5.66 -8.27
N CYS A 53 2.44 -5.21 -9.27
CA CYS A 53 3.87 -4.96 -9.10
C CYS A 53 4.35 -3.75 -9.89
N VAL A 54 5.37 -3.09 -9.33
CA VAL A 54 6.18 -2.13 -10.07
C VAL A 54 6.98 -2.85 -11.16
N LEU A 55 6.90 -2.33 -12.37
CA LEU A 55 7.69 -2.79 -13.51
C LEU A 55 9.14 -2.31 -13.38
N GLY A 56 10.09 -3.17 -13.73
CA GLY A 56 11.53 -2.87 -13.65
C GLY A 56 12.12 -3.10 -12.26
N THR A 57 13.26 -2.46 -11.97
CA THR A 57 14.01 -2.66 -10.71
C THR A 57 14.07 -1.37 -9.91
N PRO A 58 13.83 -1.40 -8.58
CA PRO A 58 13.57 -2.58 -7.74
C PRO A 58 12.15 -3.15 -7.93
N ASN A 59 12.02 -4.47 -7.88
CA ASN A 59 10.70 -5.11 -7.83
C ASN A 59 10.04 -4.74 -6.49
N GLU A 60 8.78 -4.36 -6.57
CA GLU A 60 7.92 -4.14 -5.42
C GLU A 60 6.57 -4.69 -5.80
N MET A 61 6.02 -5.54 -4.93
CA MET A 61 4.74 -6.19 -5.14
C MET A 61 3.75 -5.67 -4.11
N PHE A 62 2.50 -5.56 -4.51
CA PHE A 62 1.37 -5.12 -3.72
C PHE A 62 0.35 -6.24 -3.67
N VAL A 63 -0.19 -6.52 -2.50
CA VAL A 63 -1.28 -7.47 -2.29
C VAL A 63 -2.35 -6.82 -1.42
N GLY A 64 -3.61 -7.13 -1.67
CA GLY A 64 -4.70 -6.64 -0.86
C GLY A 64 -6.06 -6.91 -1.48
N GLU A 65 -6.98 -5.99 -1.28
CA GLU A 65 -8.39 -6.17 -1.60
C GLU A 65 -9.02 -4.90 -2.20
N VAL A 66 -10.05 -5.11 -3.01
CA VAL A 66 -10.95 -4.08 -3.51
C VAL A 66 -12.35 -4.40 -3.01
N TYR A 67 -13.02 -3.40 -2.44
CA TYR A 67 -14.37 -3.53 -1.91
C TYR A 67 -15.35 -2.62 -2.66
N GLY A 68 -16.36 -3.20 -3.31
CA GLY A 68 -17.41 -2.46 -4.02
C GLY A 68 -17.77 -3.08 -5.37
N VAL A 69 -18.78 -2.52 -6.03
CA VAL A 69 -19.24 -2.99 -7.35
C VAL A 69 -19.04 -1.92 -8.42
N SER A 70 -19.64 -0.74 -8.26
CA SER A 70 -19.46 0.37 -9.20
C SER A 70 -18.44 1.39 -8.69
N GLU A 71 -18.35 1.53 -7.38
CA GLU A 71 -17.40 2.37 -6.68
C GLU A 71 -17.09 1.69 -5.34
N GLY A 72 -15.99 2.09 -4.71
CA GLY A 72 -15.70 1.68 -3.34
C GLY A 72 -14.23 1.82 -2.97
N ASP A 73 -13.81 1.02 -1.99
CA ASP A 73 -12.52 1.15 -1.34
C ASP A 73 -11.46 0.26 -2.00
N PHE A 74 -10.24 0.78 -2.08
CA PHE A 74 -9.07 0.08 -2.58
C PHE A 74 -8.00 0.06 -1.49
N GLY A 75 -7.47 -1.12 -1.15
CA GLY A 75 -6.45 -1.26 -0.13
C GLY A 75 -5.41 -2.31 -0.49
N VAL A 76 -4.13 -1.93 -0.46
CA VAL A 76 -3.00 -2.85 -0.71
C VAL A 76 -1.83 -2.58 0.23
N ILE A 77 -1.01 -3.62 0.42
CA ILE A 77 0.23 -3.56 1.19
C ILE A 77 1.37 -4.02 0.28
N SER A 78 2.44 -3.25 0.26
CA SER A 78 3.64 -3.60 -0.49
C SER A 78 4.54 -4.58 0.26
N THR A 79 5.37 -5.32 -0.47
CA THR A 79 6.45 -6.14 0.11
C THR A 79 7.51 -5.32 0.85
N LYS A 80 7.48 -3.99 0.73
CA LYS A 80 8.32 -3.05 1.50
C LYS A 80 7.62 -2.51 2.75
N GLY A 81 6.38 -2.93 3.02
CA GLY A 81 5.59 -2.53 4.19
C GLY A 81 4.82 -1.23 4.04
N ALA A 82 4.85 -0.58 2.87
CA ALA A 82 3.98 0.57 2.59
C ALA A 82 2.52 0.12 2.42
N GLN A 83 1.61 0.72 3.17
CA GLN A 83 0.16 0.53 3.04
C GLN A 83 -0.40 1.62 2.13
N CYS A 84 -1.08 1.25 1.06
CA CYS A 84 -1.75 2.18 0.15
C CYS A 84 -3.26 2.01 0.27
N ARG A 85 -3.97 3.12 0.49
CA ARG A 85 -5.44 3.15 0.55
C ARG A 85 -5.98 4.20 -0.38
N GLY A 86 -7.18 3.96 -0.89
CA GLY A 86 -7.85 4.89 -1.78
C GLY A 86 -9.22 4.38 -2.18
N ALA A 87 -9.69 4.88 -3.32
CA ALA A 87 -10.99 4.52 -3.85
C ALA A 87 -10.88 4.12 -5.32
N PHE A 88 -11.89 3.39 -5.80
CA PHE A 88 -12.09 3.16 -7.21
C PHE A 88 -13.47 3.61 -7.66
N GLU A 89 -13.57 3.93 -8.94
CA GLU A 89 -14.82 4.22 -9.62
C GLU A 89 -14.83 3.55 -11.00
N ARG A 90 -15.94 2.89 -11.34
CA ARG A 90 -16.18 2.35 -12.67
C ARG A 90 -16.91 3.38 -13.53
N THR A 91 -16.31 3.67 -14.67
CA THR A 91 -16.93 4.45 -15.74
C THR A 91 -18.09 3.70 -16.38
N LEU A 92 -18.94 4.41 -17.13
CA LEU A 92 -20.04 3.81 -17.90
C LEU A 92 -19.59 2.78 -18.95
N GLU A 93 -18.33 2.85 -19.37
CA GLU A 93 -17.70 1.91 -20.31
C GLU A 93 -17.13 0.66 -19.60
N GLY A 94 -17.29 0.56 -18.28
CA GLY A 94 -16.85 -0.58 -17.47
C GLY A 94 -15.38 -0.52 -17.03
N THR A 95 -14.63 0.50 -17.44
CA THR A 95 -13.26 0.75 -16.99
C THR A 95 -13.26 1.21 -15.53
N ALA A 96 -12.43 0.62 -14.68
CA ALA A 96 -12.26 1.08 -13.29
C ALA A 96 -11.01 1.97 -13.16
N VAL A 97 -11.16 3.13 -12.52
CA VAL A 97 -10.06 4.03 -12.20
C VAL A 97 -9.82 3.98 -10.70
N VAL A 98 -8.57 3.86 -10.29
CA VAL A 98 -8.13 3.79 -8.90
C VAL A 98 -7.15 4.92 -8.62
N GLU A 99 -7.33 5.58 -7.48
CA GLU A 99 -6.36 6.53 -6.93
C GLU A 99 -6.05 6.16 -5.48
N THR A 100 -4.77 6.19 -5.10
CA THR A 100 -4.31 5.77 -3.77
C THR A 100 -3.26 6.70 -3.18
N GLU A 101 -3.25 6.79 -1.86
CA GLU A 101 -2.17 7.36 -1.06
C GLU A 101 -1.51 6.27 -0.22
N CYS A 102 -0.18 6.26 -0.20
CA CYS A 102 0.64 5.28 0.51
C CYS A 102 1.26 5.88 1.78
N SER A 103 1.44 5.04 2.80
CA SER A 103 2.02 5.42 4.09
C SER A 103 3.49 5.88 4.02
N ASP A 104 4.17 5.63 2.89
CA ASP A 104 5.53 6.10 2.61
C ASP A 104 5.56 7.47 1.89
N GLY A 105 4.40 8.09 1.69
CA GLY A 105 4.24 9.39 1.05
C GLY A 105 4.10 9.35 -0.47
N ARG A 106 4.18 8.17 -1.11
CA ARG A 106 3.86 8.05 -2.54
C ARG A 106 2.35 8.07 -2.75
N THR A 107 1.92 8.58 -3.90
CA THR A 107 0.59 8.32 -4.45
C THR A 107 0.69 7.40 -5.67
N GLY A 108 -0.43 6.76 -6.00
CA GLY A 108 -0.55 5.88 -7.16
C GLY A 108 -1.88 6.09 -7.86
N SER A 109 -1.91 5.90 -9.17
CA SER A 109 -3.14 5.76 -9.94
C SER A 109 -3.06 4.59 -10.91
N ALA A 110 -4.20 3.93 -11.14
CA ALA A 110 -4.30 2.80 -12.05
C ALA A 110 -5.63 2.79 -12.78
N VAL A 111 -5.63 2.22 -13.98
CA VAL A 111 -6.82 2.03 -14.82
C VAL A 111 -6.92 0.55 -15.17
N PHE A 112 -8.05 -0.06 -14.83
CA PHE A 112 -8.40 -1.44 -15.20
C PHE A 112 -9.26 -1.41 -16.46
N ASP A 113 -8.65 -1.75 -17.60
CA ASP A 113 -9.22 -1.64 -18.94
C ASP A 113 -9.40 -3.00 -19.64
N TYR A 114 -8.88 -4.08 -19.05
CA TYR A 114 -9.02 -5.44 -19.56
C TYR A 114 -9.75 -6.33 -18.56
N PHE A 115 -10.63 -7.21 -19.06
CA PHE A 115 -11.32 -8.19 -18.24
C PHE A 115 -11.29 -9.57 -18.91
N ASP A 116 -10.77 -10.56 -18.19
CA ASP A 116 -10.83 -11.96 -18.57
C ASP A 116 -12.13 -12.59 -18.07
N LEU A 117 -13.01 -12.95 -19.01
CA LEU A 117 -14.32 -13.53 -18.69
C LEU A 117 -14.23 -14.93 -18.06
N LYS A 118 -13.13 -15.67 -18.31
CA LYS A 118 -13.01 -17.07 -17.90
C LYS A 118 -12.57 -17.18 -16.44
N SER A 119 -11.62 -16.36 -16.02
CA SER A 119 -11.15 -16.31 -14.63
C SER A 119 -11.86 -15.24 -13.80
N GLY A 120 -12.63 -14.34 -14.44
CA GLY A 120 -13.23 -13.19 -13.77
C GLY A 120 -12.17 -12.17 -13.34
N THR A 121 -11.05 -12.07 -14.08
CA THR A 121 -9.90 -11.24 -13.70
C THR A 121 -9.85 -9.96 -14.51
N GLY A 122 -9.99 -8.83 -13.84
CA GLY A 122 -9.60 -7.52 -14.35
C GLY A 122 -8.09 -7.36 -14.34
N ARG A 123 -7.54 -6.69 -15.36
CA ARG A 123 -6.15 -6.25 -15.41
C ARG A 123 -6.11 -4.75 -15.67
N GLY A 124 -5.16 -4.09 -15.02
CA GLY A 124 -4.92 -2.66 -15.19
C GLY A 124 -3.45 -2.29 -15.17
N ALA A 125 -3.18 -1.06 -15.60
CA ALA A 125 -1.88 -0.44 -15.58
C ALA A 125 -1.96 0.96 -14.97
N GLY A 126 -0.85 1.44 -14.43
CA GLY A 126 -0.83 2.65 -13.65
C GLY A 126 0.56 3.23 -13.45
N LYS A 127 0.62 4.28 -12.63
CA LYS A 127 1.86 4.97 -12.31
C LYS A 127 1.87 5.45 -10.86
N MET A 128 3.04 5.37 -10.24
CA MET A 128 3.33 5.96 -8.94
C MET A 128 3.89 7.38 -9.09
N SER A 129 3.69 8.22 -8.08
CA SER A 129 4.19 9.60 -8.00
C SER A 129 5.71 9.74 -8.20
N ASP A 130 6.49 8.71 -7.87
CA ASP A 130 7.95 8.65 -8.08
C ASP A 130 8.36 8.34 -9.53
N GLY A 131 7.40 8.11 -10.42
CA GLY A 131 7.64 7.79 -11.81
C GLY A 131 7.51 6.31 -12.15
N ALA A 132 7.44 5.42 -11.16
CA ALA A 132 7.39 3.98 -11.37
C ALA A 132 6.10 3.55 -12.06
N GLN A 133 6.22 2.67 -13.06
CA GLN A 133 5.06 2.07 -13.73
C GLN A 133 4.60 0.85 -12.92
N ILE A 134 3.29 0.65 -12.81
CA ILE A 134 2.71 -0.44 -12.05
C ILE A 134 1.63 -1.16 -12.87
N VAL A 135 1.50 -2.45 -12.63
CA VAL A 135 0.38 -3.25 -13.16
C VAL A 135 -0.34 -3.97 -12.05
N PHE A 136 -1.64 -4.17 -12.24
CA PHE A 136 -2.52 -4.80 -11.28
C PHE A 136 -3.42 -5.85 -11.93
N TRP A 137 -3.80 -6.85 -11.15
CA TRP A 137 -4.85 -7.81 -11.44
C TRP A 137 -5.79 -7.87 -10.26
N SER A 138 -7.08 -7.96 -10.54
CA SER A 138 -8.11 -8.07 -9.52
C SER A 138 -9.16 -9.08 -9.98
N GLY A 139 -9.54 -10.02 -9.13
CA GLY A 139 -10.57 -11.01 -9.46
C GLY A 139 -10.70 -12.10 -8.41
N GLU A 140 -11.78 -12.87 -8.50
CA GLU A 140 -12.07 -13.96 -7.55
C GLU A 140 -11.18 -15.20 -7.75
N ASN A 141 -10.49 -15.29 -8.90
CA ASN A 141 -9.71 -16.48 -9.26
C ASN A 141 -8.36 -16.12 -9.92
N LEU A 142 -7.59 -15.25 -9.26
CA LEU A 142 -6.27 -14.81 -9.73
C LEU A 142 -5.29 -15.97 -9.91
N LYS A 143 -5.33 -16.97 -9.02
CA LYS A 143 -4.47 -18.15 -9.13
C LYS A 143 -4.71 -18.90 -10.45
N ALA A 144 -5.97 -19.20 -10.79
CA ALA A 144 -6.28 -19.88 -12.05
C ALA A 144 -5.91 -19.03 -13.28
N TYR A 145 -6.04 -17.70 -13.19
CA TYR A 145 -5.63 -16.77 -14.24
C TYR A 145 -4.11 -16.83 -14.52
N PHE A 146 -3.29 -16.89 -13.47
CA PHE A 146 -1.85 -17.01 -13.65
C PHE A 146 -1.43 -18.41 -14.10
N GLU A 147 -2.07 -19.47 -13.57
CA GLU A 147 -1.81 -20.86 -13.97
C GLU A 147 -2.22 -21.17 -15.42
N SER A 148 -3.23 -20.46 -15.98
CA SER A 148 -3.63 -20.63 -17.39
C SER A 148 -2.60 -20.08 -18.39
N GLY A 149 -1.62 -19.30 -17.91
CA GLY A 149 -0.63 -18.61 -18.75
C GLY A 149 -1.15 -17.31 -19.38
N GLU A 150 -2.41 -16.93 -19.14
CA GLU A 150 -2.99 -15.69 -19.66
C GLU A 150 -2.34 -14.44 -19.03
N GLY A 151 -1.86 -14.56 -17.79
CA GLY A 151 -1.02 -13.55 -17.15
C GLY A 151 0.42 -13.47 -17.68
N ALA A 152 0.94 -14.53 -18.31
CA ALA A 152 2.34 -14.65 -18.74
C ALA A 152 2.60 -14.21 -20.19
N GLY A 153 1.55 -14.02 -20.99
CA GLY A 153 1.66 -13.72 -22.43
C GLY A 153 2.27 -12.36 -22.78
N LEU A 154 2.48 -11.47 -21.81
CA LEU A 154 3.05 -10.13 -22.01
C LEU A 154 4.39 -10.04 -21.30
N SER A 155 5.48 -9.92 -22.06
CA SER A 155 6.87 -10.02 -21.55
C SER A 155 7.20 -9.04 -20.41
N GLU A 156 6.61 -7.85 -20.44
CA GLU A 156 6.74 -6.83 -19.39
C GLU A 156 6.02 -7.21 -18.09
N PHE A 157 4.94 -8.00 -18.19
CA PHE A 157 4.15 -8.45 -17.03
C PHE A 157 4.54 -9.84 -16.57
N ALA A 158 5.21 -10.64 -17.40
CA ALA A 158 5.53 -12.05 -17.12
C ALA A 158 6.27 -12.24 -15.78
N ARG A 159 7.23 -11.35 -15.46
CA ARG A 159 7.92 -11.41 -14.17
C ARG A 159 6.98 -11.07 -13.01
N CYS A 160 6.14 -10.04 -13.17
CA CYS A 160 5.18 -9.67 -12.15
C CYS A 160 4.10 -10.74 -11.94
N ALA A 161 3.64 -11.40 -13.01
CA ALA A 161 2.73 -12.53 -12.95
C ALA A 161 3.34 -13.72 -12.18
N SER A 162 4.64 -13.99 -12.35
CA SER A 162 5.36 -15.01 -11.58
C SER A 162 5.42 -14.64 -10.08
N ASP A 163 5.86 -13.42 -9.77
CA ASP A 163 5.95 -12.93 -8.38
C ASP A 163 4.56 -12.94 -7.70
N ALA A 164 3.52 -12.54 -8.43
CA ALA A 164 2.13 -12.58 -7.97
C ALA A 164 1.65 -14.01 -7.68
N LEU A 165 1.93 -14.97 -8.57
CA LEU A 165 1.57 -16.37 -8.37
C LEU A 165 2.29 -16.97 -7.15
N GLU A 166 3.56 -16.63 -6.94
CA GLU A 166 4.31 -17.03 -5.75
C GLU A 166 3.67 -16.48 -4.46
N ALA A 167 3.26 -15.21 -4.47
CA ALA A 167 2.58 -14.57 -3.35
C ALA A 167 1.25 -15.24 -3.01
N LEU A 168 0.44 -15.53 -4.03
CA LEU A 168 -0.83 -16.23 -3.86
C LEU A 168 -0.62 -17.64 -3.29
N ASN A 169 0.40 -18.37 -3.76
CA ASN A 169 0.72 -19.70 -3.25
C ASN A 169 1.27 -19.70 -1.81
N ALA A 170 1.90 -18.60 -1.38
CA ALA A 170 2.35 -18.43 -0.02
C ALA A 170 1.21 -18.11 0.97
N GLY A 171 -0.03 -17.92 0.49
CA GLY A 171 -1.17 -17.52 1.31
C GLY A 171 -1.01 -16.09 1.85
N ALA A 172 -0.42 -15.19 1.04
CA ALA A 172 -0.02 -13.87 1.49
C ALA A 172 -1.18 -13.07 2.09
N THR A 173 -1.15 -12.98 3.41
CA THR A 173 -1.66 -11.88 4.22
C THR A 173 -0.40 -11.17 4.72
N LEU A 174 -0.19 -9.90 4.33
CA LEU A 174 0.94 -9.10 4.82
C LEU A 174 0.54 -8.36 6.11
#